data_AF-A0A2C5Z1U4-F1
#
_entry.id   AF-A0A2C5Z1U4-F1
#
_cell.length_a   1.000
_cell.length_b   1.000
_cell.length_c   1.000
_cell.angle_alpha   90.00
_cell.angle_beta   90.00
_cell.angle_gamma   90.00
#
_symmetry.space_group_name_H-M   'P 1'
#
loop_
_entity.id
_entity.type
_entity.pdbx_description
1 polymer ?
#
loop_
_entity_poly.entity_id
_entity_poly.type
_entity_poly.pdbx_seq_one_letter_code
_entity_poly.pdbx_strand_id
1 'polypeptide(L)'
;MIISRTHGRLPRILQKPLLNRILCFRLFNTSVPDMASAQTSANGAPPQKSTKSYVPRYIDIGINLTDPMYSGIYNDKERHPDDVRAVIERASKVGCSKLIVTGSDIKSAWDALKMAEEHPNLYVTAGIHPCNSLAFAEPNPLDPNEHLLDMTKSDDILTELKNFIEDTRLNTPHLLAAFGEFGLDYDRLSLCNKTVQLHSFRKQLEIAASLSPQLPLFLHSRAAHDDFVSLLKEAFGDHLERLESGGVVHSFTGTYEEMMELTELGLRIGVNGCSFKTKENCDVVSKIPLRSIMLETDGPWCEVRPSHEGWKLLLAAKSAEDGGSAPTEQQQKQTKKQSKAEPQIPMRFKSVKKEQWKEGLMVKGRNEPCNIELIAQIVATIHGVTLEEVCEAAWSNTIKLFGIKDEQPREKMGWYSDNTNYQKDATYADEQDDMPGWKDKIPEEEEEGKFPEGKFPRVVDGYDISEYVDEDGIEIDQADRELEEDYMREGFYSDCEDIEIPGLDDADQLDYPTTAAERKKRR
;
A
#
# COMPACT_ATOMS: atom_id res chain seq x y z
N MET A 1 -25.51 40.33 57.95
CA MET A 1 -24.80 40.52 59.23
C MET A 1 -23.52 41.29 58.93
N ILE A 2 -23.39 42.48 59.55
CA ILE A 2 -22.17 43.22 59.88
C ILE A 2 -21.23 43.71 58.75
N ILE A 3 -21.04 45.02 58.82
CA ILE A 3 -20.15 45.93 58.08
C ILE A 3 -18.68 45.71 58.48
N SER A 4 -17.74 45.83 57.53
CA SER A 4 -16.47 46.51 57.81
C SER A 4 -15.89 47.15 56.53
N ARG A 5 -15.51 48.43 56.67
CA ARG A 5 -14.91 49.33 55.67
C ARG A 5 -13.47 49.64 56.10
N THR A 6 -12.53 49.71 55.15
CA THR A 6 -11.37 50.63 55.12
C THR A 6 -10.76 50.58 53.70
N HIS A 7 -11.06 51.50 52.76
CA HIS A 7 -10.42 52.80 52.44
C HIS A 7 -8.90 52.80 52.14
N GLY A 8 -8.55 53.04 50.86
CA GLY A 8 -7.27 53.54 50.34
C GLY A 8 -7.43 53.98 48.86
N ARG A 9 -6.91 55.15 48.47
CA ARG A 9 -7.33 55.98 47.31
C ARG A 9 -6.56 55.75 45.98
N LEU A 10 -7.27 56.04 44.87
CA LEU A 10 -6.99 56.23 43.42
C LEU A 10 -5.91 57.30 43.07
N PRO A 11 -5.36 57.42 41.81
CA PRO A 11 -6.14 57.65 40.58
C PRO A 11 -5.65 57.16 39.18
N ARG A 12 -6.66 56.81 38.35
CA ARG A 12 -6.89 57.09 36.91
C ARG A 12 -5.71 57.28 35.94
N ILE A 13 -5.63 56.41 34.92
CA ILE A 13 -5.50 56.83 33.51
C ILE A 13 -6.44 56.01 32.61
N LEU A 14 -7.39 56.76 32.03
CA LEU A 14 -8.15 56.68 30.78
C LEU A 14 -8.36 55.37 30.00
N GLN A 15 -9.66 55.14 29.81
CA GLN A 15 -10.40 54.28 28.89
C GLN A 15 -10.48 54.88 27.46
N LYS A 16 -10.81 54.00 26.48
CA LYS A 16 -11.64 54.18 25.25
C LYS A 16 -10.93 54.45 23.88
N PRO A 17 -11.59 54.25 22.70
CA PRO A 17 -11.59 52.97 21.94
C PRO A 17 -11.51 53.17 20.38
N LEU A 18 -11.84 52.09 19.64
CA LEU A 18 -12.52 52.07 18.33
C LEU A 18 -11.78 52.39 16.99
N LEU A 19 -12.00 51.43 16.08
CA LEU A 19 -12.35 51.57 14.65
C LEU A 19 -11.24 51.78 13.60
N ASN A 20 -11.32 50.87 12.62
CA ASN A 20 -11.37 51.10 11.16
C ASN A 20 -10.13 50.82 10.30
N ARG A 21 -10.38 49.93 9.30
CA ARG A 21 -9.97 49.95 7.87
C ARG A 21 -9.02 48.82 7.41
N ILE A 22 -9.53 47.88 6.62
CA ILE A 22 -9.57 47.85 5.13
C ILE A 22 -8.21 47.47 4.51
N LEU A 23 -8.19 46.28 3.92
CA LEU A 23 -7.61 45.86 2.63
C LEU A 23 -6.51 46.77 2.01
N CYS A 24 -5.35 46.18 1.69
CA CYS A 24 -4.74 46.29 0.35
C CYS A 24 -3.46 45.47 0.18
N PHE A 25 -3.50 44.57 -0.80
CA PHE A 25 -2.39 44.03 -1.59
C PHE A 25 -1.44 45.14 -2.09
N ARG A 26 -0.12 44.89 -2.07
CA ARG A 26 0.91 45.37 -3.01
C ARG A 26 2.24 44.66 -2.70
N LEU A 27 2.67 43.74 -3.56
CA LEU A 27 3.72 43.96 -4.58
C LEU A 27 5.00 44.59 -4.01
N PHE A 28 5.98 43.73 -3.70
CA PHE A 28 7.38 44.14 -3.70
C PHE A 28 8.08 43.50 -4.90
N ASN A 29 8.17 44.33 -5.95
CA ASN A 29 9.08 44.20 -7.06
C ASN A 29 10.24 45.16 -6.72
N THR A 30 11.44 44.65 -6.44
CA THR A 30 12.64 45.48 -6.28
C THR A 30 13.77 44.91 -7.12
N SER A 31 13.88 45.50 -8.32
CA SER A 31 15.11 45.90 -9.02
C SER A 31 16.45 45.39 -8.48
N VAL A 32 17.09 44.56 -9.29
CA VAL A 32 18.51 44.21 -9.25
C VAL A 32 19.35 45.39 -9.78
N PRO A 33 20.43 45.83 -9.11
CA PRO A 33 21.43 46.69 -9.73
C PRO A 33 22.52 45.87 -10.42
N ASP A 34 22.81 46.25 -11.66
CA ASP A 34 23.98 45.85 -12.45
C ASP A 34 25.30 46.08 -11.69
N MET A 35 26.17 45.06 -11.69
CA MET A 35 27.62 45.25 -11.58
C MET A 35 28.33 44.37 -12.61
N ALA A 36 28.94 45.05 -13.57
CA ALA A 36 29.81 44.47 -14.57
C ALA A 36 31.20 44.14 -14.02
N SER A 37 31.74 43.06 -14.56
CA SER A 37 33.16 42.68 -14.74
C SER A 37 34.07 42.60 -13.51
N ALA A 38 34.28 41.37 -13.04
CA ALA A 38 35.60 40.91 -12.62
C ALA A 38 35.82 39.50 -13.20
N GLN A 39 36.64 39.42 -14.25
CA GLN A 39 37.16 38.15 -14.76
C GLN A 39 38.18 37.62 -13.75
N THR A 40 37.83 36.54 -13.06
CA THR A 40 38.79 35.66 -12.40
C THR A 40 38.71 34.28 -13.03
N SER A 41 39.80 33.89 -13.67
CA SER A 41 40.05 32.57 -14.21
C SER A 41 40.03 31.53 -13.09
N ALA A 42 39.03 30.66 -13.10
CA ALA A 42 39.04 29.43 -12.31
C ALA A 42 38.96 28.23 -13.26
N ASN A 43 40.13 27.64 -13.53
CA ASN A 43 40.23 26.26 -14.01
C ASN A 43 39.72 25.34 -12.89
N GLY A 44 38.41 25.14 -12.83
CA GLY A 44 37.79 24.09 -12.02
C GLY A 44 37.61 22.86 -12.88
N ALA A 45 38.35 21.79 -12.59
CA ALA A 45 38.04 20.47 -13.13
C ALA A 45 36.57 20.13 -12.83
N PRO A 46 35.86 19.46 -13.76
CA PRO A 46 34.48 19.05 -13.50
C PRO A 46 34.44 18.21 -12.21
N PRO A 47 33.38 18.36 -11.38
CA PRO A 47 33.29 17.64 -10.13
C PRO A 47 33.42 16.14 -10.42
N GLN A 48 34.39 15.50 -9.77
CA GLN A 48 34.57 14.06 -9.84
C GLN A 48 33.27 13.41 -9.35
N LYS A 49 32.55 12.76 -10.27
CA LYS A 49 31.44 11.88 -9.91
C LYS A 49 31.99 10.88 -8.89
N SER A 50 31.40 10.87 -7.70
CA SER A 50 31.62 9.84 -6.69
C SER A 50 31.55 8.46 -7.37
N THR A 51 32.61 7.68 -7.25
CA THR A 51 32.73 6.33 -7.83
C THR A 51 32.08 5.25 -6.96
N LYS A 52 31.41 5.63 -5.87
CA LYS A 52 30.68 4.67 -5.03
C LYS A 52 29.31 4.42 -5.65
N SER A 53 29.02 3.14 -5.93
CA SER A 53 27.68 2.68 -6.27
C SER A 53 26.71 3.10 -5.16
N TYR A 54 25.59 3.72 -5.53
CA TYR A 54 24.51 4.02 -4.59
C TYR A 54 24.01 2.72 -3.94
N VAL A 55 23.75 2.76 -2.64
CA VAL A 55 23.14 1.65 -1.88
C VAL A 55 21.72 2.09 -1.55
N PRO A 56 20.69 1.47 -2.14
CA PRO A 56 19.31 1.83 -1.89
C PRO A 56 18.93 1.69 -0.41
N ARG A 57 18.04 2.59 0.03
CA ARG A 57 17.45 2.58 1.36
C ARG A 57 15.94 2.75 1.24
N TYR A 58 15.20 1.90 1.95
CA TYR A 58 13.75 1.89 1.91
C TYR A 58 13.15 1.90 3.31
N ILE A 59 11.96 2.50 3.38
CA ILE A 59 11.01 2.32 4.47
C ILE A 59 9.74 1.81 3.81
N ASP A 60 9.29 0.62 4.20
CA ASP A 60 7.98 0.11 3.79
C ASP A 60 6.92 0.74 4.71
N ILE A 61 6.07 1.61 4.18
CA ILE A 61 5.09 2.33 5.00
C ILE A 61 3.85 1.49 5.34
N GLY A 62 3.67 0.33 4.70
CA GLY A 62 2.50 -0.53 4.86
C GLY A 62 2.85 -1.99 4.64
N ILE A 63 3.08 -2.72 5.74
CA ILE A 63 3.29 -4.17 5.72
C ILE A 63 2.41 -4.85 6.77
N ASN A 64 1.70 -5.90 6.39
CA ASN A 64 0.78 -6.62 7.27
C ASN A 64 1.47 -7.82 7.94
N LEU A 65 2.59 -7.58 8.66
CA LEU A 65 3.38 -8.68 9.26
C LEU A 65 2.61 -9.55 10.27
N THR A 66 1.52 -9.04 10.83
CA THR A 66 0.61 -9.79 11.70
C THR A 66 -0.32 -10.74 10.95
N ASP A 67 -0.29 -10.74 9.61
CA ASP A 67 -1.08 -11.65 8.79
C ASP A 67 -0.66 -13.12 9.04
N PRO A 68 -1.62 -14.05 9.16
CA PRO A 68 -1.33 -15.47 9.41
C PRO A 68 -0.38 -16.11 8.38
N MET A 69 -0.32 -15.62 7.13
CA MET A 69 0.58 -16.15 6.11
C MET A 69 2.07 -16.04 6.52
N TYR A 70 2.44 -15.06 7.35
CA TYR A 70 3.82 -14.91 7.85
C TYR A 70 4.14 -15.81 9.04
N SER A 71 3.12 -16.23 9.79
CA SER A 71 3.24 -17.31 10.79
C SER A 71 3.03 -18.70 10.17
N GLY A 72 2.94 -18.78 8.84
CA GLY A 72 2.84 -20.02 8.09
C GLY A 72 1.46 -20.67 8.06
N ILE A 73 0.43 -19.91 8.44
CA ILE A 73 -0.97 -20.35 8.44
C ILE A 73 -1.66 -19.81 7.17
N TYR A 74 -2.21 -20.72 6.37
CA TYR A 74 -2.92 -20.39 5.13
C TYR A 74 -4.28 -21.09 5.15
N ASN A 75 -5.36 -20.32 5.05
CA ASN A 75 -6.74 -20.83 5.11
C ASN A 75 -6.93 -21.70 6.36
N ASP A 76 -6.56 -21.16 7.52
CA ASP A 76 -6.61 -21.79 8.85
C ASP A 76 -5.80 -23.09 9.00
N LYS A 77 -4.85 -23.34 8.09
CA LYS A 77 -3.99 -24.53 8.12
C LYS A 77 -2.53 -24.12 8.18
N GLU A 78 -1.82 -24.64 9.17
CA GLU A 78 -0.36 -24.53 9.25
C GLU A 78 0.28 -25.28 8.07
N ARG A 79 1.16 -24.60 7.33
CA ARG A 79 1.88 -25.12 6.15
C ARG A 79 3.38 -25.11 6.34
N HIS A 80 3.88 -24.18 7.14
CA HIS A 80 5.27 -24.10 7.55
C HIS A 80 5.37 -23.39 8.92
N PRO A 81 6.50 -23.48 9.63
CA PRO A 81 6.73 -22.71 10.85
C PRO A 81 6.70 -21.20 10.60
N ASP A 82 6.49 -20.42 11.65
CA ASP A 82 6.66 -18.96 11.62
C ASP A 82 8.01 -18.56 11.02
N ASP A 83 8.00 -17.65 10.04
CA ASP A 83 9.20 -17.13 9.40
C ASP A 83 9.29 -15.60 9.35
N VAL A 84 8.56 -14.89 10.23
CA VAL A 84 8.53 -13.42 10.30
C VAL A 84 9.95 -12.84 10.41
N ARG A 85 10.80 -13.45 11.24
CA ARG A 85 12.20 -13.04 11.37
C ARG A 85 12.95 -13.12 10.04
N ALA A 86 12.78 -14.22 9.30
CA ALA A 86 13.43 -14.41 8.02
C ALA A 86 12.91 -13.41 6.96
N VAL A 87 11.63 -13.05 7.01
CA VAL A 87 11.01 -12.00 6.19
C VAL A 87 11.67 -10.63 6.46
N ILE A 88 11.81 -10.25 7.73
CA ILE A 88 12.47 -8.99 8.14
C ILE A 88 13.95 -8.98 7.73
N GLU A 89 14.65 -10.11 7.84
CA GLU A 89 16.05 -10.25 7.41
C GLU A 89 16.19 -10.12 5.89
N ARG A 90 15.27 -10.68 5.10
CA ARG A 90 15.22 -10.49 3.64
C ARG A 90 14.97 -9.04 3.26
N ALA A 91 14.06 -8.35 3.95
CA ALA A 91 13.84 -6.90 3.76
C ALA A 91 15.12 -6.10 4.00
N SER A 92 15.82 -6.40 5.10
CA SER A 92 17.06 -5.71 5.45
C SER A 92 18.15 -5.90 4.38
N LYS A 93 18.23 -7.08 3.76
CA LYS A 93 19.19 -7.41 2.70
C LYS A 93 19.00 -6.61 1.40
N VAL A 94 17.80 -6.06 1.16
CA VAL A 94 17.57 -5.16 0.00
C VAL A 94 17.75 -3.69 0.36
N GLY A 95 18.04 -3.35 1.62
CA GLY A 95 18.10 -1.97 2.10
C GLY A 95 16.80 -1.46 2.71
N CYS A 96 15.77 -2.32 2.84
CA CYS A 96 14.54 -1.98 3.55
C CYS A 96 14.80 -2.08 5.06
N SER A 97 15.21 -0.95 5.64
CA SER A 97 15.76 -0.89 7.00
C SER A 97 14.72 -0.53 8.06
N LYS A 98 13.52 -0.12 7.64
CA LYS A 98 12.39 0.22 8.51
C LYS A 98 11.10 -0.28 7.90
N LEU A 99 10.20 -0.77 8.72
CA LEU A 99 8.92 -1.32 8.32
C LEU A 99 7.84 -0.75 9.23
N ILE A 100 6.74 -0.28 8.67
CA ILE A 100 5.57 0.15 9.45
C ILE A 100 4.51 -0.95 9.34
N VAL A 101 4.31 -1.66 10.46
CA VAL A 101 3.36 -2.76 10.57
C VAL A 101 1.96 -2.19 10.77
N THR A 102 1.05 -2.56 9.88
CA THR A 102 -0.30 -2.01 9.86
C THR A 102 -1.19 -2.63 10.94
N GLY A 103 -1.77 -1.81 11.81
CA GLY A 103 -2.87 -2.21 12.69
C GLY A 103 -4.22 -1.85 12.06
N SER A 104 -5.04 -2.86 11.76
CA SER A 104 -6.33 -2.72 11.07
C SER A 104 -7.54 -2.95 11.99
N ASP A 105 -7.31 -3.38 13.23
CA ASP A 105 -8.25 -3.45 14.35
C ASP A 105 -7.48 -3.39 15.69
N ILE A 106 -8.18 -3.42 16.83
CA ILE A 106 -7.53 -3.37 18.16
C ILE A 106 -6.57 -4.54 18.38
N LYS A 107 -6.94 -5.75 17.95
CA LYS A 107 -6.14 -6.96 18.19
C LYS A 107 -4.84 -6.90 17.39
N SER A 108 -4.94 -6.65 16.09
CA SER A 108 -3.79 -6.51 15.19
C SER A 108 -2.90 -5.34 15.58
N ALA A 109 -3.44 -4.22 16.09
CA ALA A 109 -2.64 -3.12 16.63
C ALA A 109 -1.79 -3.57 17.84
N TRP A 110 -2.36 -4.34 18.78
CA TRP A 110 -1.60 -4.92 19.90
C TRP A 110 -0.58 -5.95 19.45
N ASP A 111 -0.94 -6.83 18.51
CA ASP A 111 -0.03 -7.85 17.97
C ASP A 111 1.16 -7.17 17.25
N ALA A 112 0.88 -6.12 16.46
CA ALA A 112 1.90 -5.33 15.78
C ALA A 112 2.81 -4.61 16.80
N LEU A 113 2.24 -4.02 17.86
CA LEU A 113 3.02 -3.34 18.89
C LEU A 113 3.97 -4.31 19.61
N LYS A 114 3.46 -5.48 20.00
CA LYS A 114 4.27 -6.52 20.62
C LYS A 114 5.41 -6.97 19.69
N MET A 115 5.11 -7.16 18.40
CA MET A 115 6.14 -7.49 17.41
C MET A 115 7.19 -6.38 17.29
N ALA A 116 6.77 -5.11 17.32
CA ALA A 116 7.68 -3.98 17.22
C ALA A 116 8.58 -3.79 18.47
N GLU A 117 8.12 -4.20 19.65
CA GLU A 117 8.95 -4.24 20.86
C GLU A 117 10.10 -5.25 20.75
N GLU A 118 9.90 -6.33 20.00
CA GLU A 118 10.90 -7.38 19.76
C GLU A 118 11.87 -7.05 18.60
N HIS A 119 11.51 -6.09 17.74
CA HIS A 119 12.25 -5.76 16.53
C HIS A 119 12.45 -4.23 16.36
N PRO A 120 13.67 -3.70 16.60
CA PRO A 120 13.92 -2.26 16.72
C PRO A 120 13.74 -1.44 15.42
N ASN A 121 13.55 -2.12 14.29
CA ASN A 121 13.33 -1.57 12.96
C ASN A 121 11.86 -1.57 12.53
N LEU A 122 10.96 -2.04 13.40
CA LEU A 122 9.52 -1.97 13.17
C LEU A 122 8.91 -0.75 13.87
N TYR A 123 7.88 -0.23 13.23
CA TYR A 123 6.97 0.78 13.74
C TYR A 123 5.56 0.26 13.54
N VAL A 124 4.56 0.88 14.15
CA VAL A 124 3.18 0.44 14.07
C VAL A 124 2.24 1.58 13.75
N THR A 125 1.13 1.22 13.12
CA THR A 125 -0.07 2.05 13.07
C THR A 125 -1.14 1.43 13.97
N ALA A 126 -2.14 2.21 14.37
CA ALA A 126 -3.35 1.67 14.99
C ALA A 126 -4.62 2.39 14.51
N GLY A 127 -5.63 1.64 14.10
CA GLY A 127 -6.90 2.14 13.57
C GLY A 127 -7.87 0.99 13.36
N ILE A 128 -9.13 1.31 13.04
CA ILE A 128 -10.12 0.32 12.61
C ILE A 128 -10.38 0.50 11.12
N HIS A 129 -9.95 -0.49 10.35
CA HIS A 129 -10.10 -0.54 8.89
C HIS A 129 -11.58 -0.56 8.48
N PRO A 130 -11.97 -0.01 7.31
CA PRO A 130 -13.34 -0.10 6.79
C PRO A 130 -13.92 -1.52 6.83
N CYS A 131 -13.16 -2.56 6.46
CA CYS A 131 -13.64 -3.94 6.50
C CYS A 131 -13.87 -4.49 7.93
N ASN A 132 -13.18 -3.92 8.93
CA ASN A 132 -13.33 -4.30 10.34
C ASN A 132 -14.33 -3.39 11.09
N SER A 133 -14.99 -2.48 10.38
CA SER A 133 -15.88 -1.49 11.01
C SER A 133 -17.21 -2.07 11.49
N LEU A 134 -17.50 -3.35 11.25
CA LEU A 134 -18.61 -4.05 11.91
C LEU A 134 -18.49 -4.04 13.45
N ALA A 135 -17.30 -3.78 14.00
CA ALA A 135 -17.12 -3.50 15.42
C ALA A 135 -17.99 -2.34 15.95
N PHE A 136 -18.47 -1.44 15.08
CA PHE A 136 -19.35 -0.30 15.40
C PHE A 136 -20.85 -0.63 15.27
N ALA A 137 -21.20 -1.89 14.98
CA ALA A 137 -22.53 -2.24 14.51
C ALA A 137 -23.08 -3.54 15.13
N GLU A 138 -24.37 -3.75 14.94
CA GLU A 138 -25.07 -5.00 15.21
C GLU A 138 -25.76 -5.50 13.91
N PRO A 139 -25.95 -6.81 13.74
CA PRO A 139 -26.71 -7.35 12.62
C PRO A 139 -28.12 -6.75 12.54
N ASN A 140 -28.57 -6.41 11.35
CA ASN A 140 -29.94 -5.93 11.15
C ASN A 140 -30.93 -7.11 11.23
N PRO A 141 -31.91 -7.09 12.15
CA PRO A 141 -32.87 -8.19 12.29
C PRO A 141 -33.84 -8.31 11.10
N LEU A 142 -33.94 -7.28 10.26
CA LEU A 142 -34.84 -7.24 9.10
C LEU A 142 -34.14 -7.57 7.77
N ASP A 143 -32.82 -7.45 7.72
CA ASP A 143 -32.03 -7.75 6.53
C ASP A 143 -30.66 -8.32 6.95
N PRO A 144 -30.41 -9.63 6.78
CA PRO A 144 -29.16 -10.25 7.23
C PRO A 144 -27.91 -9.74 6.49
N ASN A 145 -28.06 -9.04 5.37
CA ASN A 145 -26.93 -8.46 4.63
C ASN A 145 -26.57 -7.05 5.11
N GLU A 146 -27.35 -6.47 6.03
CA GLU A 146 -27.17 -5.12 6.52
C GLU A 146 -26.82 -5.12 8.01
N HIS A 147 -26.10 -4.09 8.43
CA HIS A 147 -25.75 -3.85 9.83
C HIS A 147 -26.23 -2.47 10.26
N LEU A 148 -26.76 -2.39 11.47
CA LEU A 148 -27.23 -1.15 12.07
C LEU A 148 -26.16 -0.61 13.03
N LEU A 149 -25.99 0.72 13.03
CA LEU A 149 -25.08 1.37 13.96
C LEU A 149 -25.47 1.04 15.41
N ASP A 150 -24.48 0.64 16.20
CA ASP A 150 -24.61 0.46 17.64
C ASP A 150 -23.73 1.50 18.33
N MET A 151 -24.38 2.45 19.00
CA MET A 151 -23.68 3.55 19.67
C MET A 151 -22.91 3.10 20.91
N THR A 152 -23.36 2.05 21.61
CA THR A 152 -22.65 1.51 22.76
C THR A 152 -21.38 0.80 22.30
N LYS A 153 -21.48 -0.07 21.29
CA LYS A 153 -20.29 -0.69 20.68
C LYS A 153 -19.33 0.35 20.10
N SER A 154 -19.89 1.39 19.45
CA SER A 154 -19.10 2.51 18.96
C SER A 154 -18.33 3.19 20.09
N ASP A 155 -18.97 3.50 21.22
CA ASP A 155 -18.31 4.14 22.35
C ASP A 155 -17.24 3.23 22.98
N ASP A 156 -17.51 1.93 23.08
CA ASP A 156 -16.57 0.93 23.60
C ASP A 156 -15.32 0.83 22.73
N ILE A 157 -15.47 0.60 21.42
CA ILE A 157 -14.32 0.45 20.51
C ILE A 157 -13.51 1.75 20.39
N LEU A 158 -14.17 2.91 20.40
CA LEU A 158 -13.48 4.21 20.39
C LEU A 158 -12.74 4.46 21.71
N THR A 159 -13.25 3.97 22.84
CA THR A 159 -12.56 4.04 24.14
C THR A 159 -11.33 3.13 24.15
N GLU A 160 -11.45 1.89 23.65
CA GLU A 160 -10.32 0.98 23.52
C GLU A 160 -9.22 1.54 22.60
N LEU A 161 -9.60 2.12 21.46
CA LEU A 161 -8.67 2.74 20.52
C LEU A 161 -7.92 3.93 21.14
N LYS A 162 -8.63 4.79 21.88
CA LYS A 162 -8.00 5.90 22.62
C LYS A 162 -7.03 5.39 23.68
N ASN A 163 -7.43 4.38 24.45
CA ASN A 163 -6.58 3.78 25.47
C ASN A 163 -5.31 3.17 24.85
N PHE A 164 -5.41 2.48 23.71
CA PHE A 164 -4.25 1.97 22.98
C PHE A 164 -3.28 3.10 22.61
N ILE A 165 -3.80 4.18 22.01
CA ILE A 165 -2.98 5.32 21.56
C ILE A 165 -2.29 5.99 22.76
N GLU A 166 -3.03 6.23 23.85
CA GLU A 166 -2.50 6.88 25.05
C GLU A 166 -1.45 6.02 25.76
N ASP A 167 -1.71 4.71 25.92
CA ASP A 167 -0.78 3.78 26.55
C ASP A 167 0.51 3.64 25.73
N THR A 168 0.39 3.47 24.41
CA THR A 168 1.55 3.37 23.51
C THR A 168 2.37 4.66 23.52
N ARG A 169 1.72 5.83 23.55
CA ARG A 169 2.43 7.12 23.68
C ARG A 169 3.15 7.28 25.01
N LEU A 170 2.61 6.70 26.09
CA LEU A 170 3.21 6.78 27.41
C LEU A 170 4.42 5.85 27.54
N ASN A 171 4.30 4.62 27.04
CA ASN A 171 5.27 3.55 27.27
C ASN A 171 6.31 3.43 26.15
N THR A 172 5.87 3.55 24.89
CA THR A 172 6.68 3.27 23.69
C THR A 172 6.40 4.27 22.54
N PRO A 173 6.44 5.60 22.77
CA PRO A 173 5.99 6.61 21.80
C PRO A 173 6.74 6.58 20.46
N HIS A 174 7.94 6.02 20.41
CA HIS A 174 8.76 5.92 19.21
C HIS A 174 8.32 4.78 18.28
N LEU A 175 7.45 3.87 18.73
CA LEU A 175 6.94 2.76 17.92
C LEU A 175 5.65 3.16 17.17
N LEU A 176 4.81 4.01 17.74
CA LEU A 176 3.56 4.46 17.11
C LEU A 176 3.83 5.53 16.05
N ALA A 177 3.89 5.12 14.78
CA ALA A 177 4.21 6.00 13.65
C ALA A 177 2.99 6.81 13.17
N ALA A 178 1.80 6.21 13.17
CA ALA A 178 0.61 6.83 12.61
C ALA A 178 -0.67 6.36 13.29
N PHE A 179 -1.74 7.14 13.13
CA PHE A 179 -3.10 6.73 13.42
C PHE A 179 -3.76 6.26 12.11
N GLY A 180 -4.22 5.02 12.08
CA GLY A 180 -4.53 4.27 10.86
C GLY A 180 -4.20 2.79 11.06
N GLU A 181 -4.70 1.87 10.27
CA GLU A 181 -5.41 2.10 9.03
C GLU A 181 -6.91 2.32 9.26
N PHE A 182 -7.44 3.42 8.71
CA PHE A 182 -8.87 3.66 8.68
C PHE A 182 -9.25 4.53 7.48
N GLY A 183 -10.53 4.50 7.09
CA GLY A 183 -11.02 5.18 5.90
C GLY A 183 -12.24 4.49 5.30
N LEU A 184 -12.33 4.42 3.97
CA LEU A 184 -13.50 3.90 3.25
C LEU A 184 -13.09 2.95 2.13
N ASP A 185 -13.78 1.81 2.02
CA ASP A 185 -13.60 0.81 0.97
C ASP A 185 -14.96 0.38 0.40
N TYR A 186 -15.34 0.96 -0.74
CA TYR A 186 -16.61 0.66 -1.40
C TYR A 186 -16.55 -0.55 -2.33
N ASP A 187 -15.38 -1.15 -2.54
CA ASP A 187 -15.25 -2.44 -3.22
C ASP A 187 -15.45 -3.62 -2.25
N ARG A 188 -15.65 -3.34 -0.95
CA ARG A 188 -15.82 -4.33 0.12
C ARG A 188 -17.10 -4.10 0.95
N LEU A 189 -18.15 -3.57 0.32
CA LEU A 189 -19.45 -3.36 0.98
C LEU A 189 -20.11 -4.65 1.48
N SER A 190 -19.74 -5.81 0.92
CA SER A 190 -20.14 -7.13 1.40
C SER A 190 -19.55 -7.47 2.78
N LEU A 191 -18.39 -6.91 3.13
CA LEU A 191 -17.76 -7.10 4.45
C LEU A 191 -18.27 -6.09 5.47
N CYS A 192 -18.49 -4.84 5.06
CA CYS A 192 -19.04 -3.80 5.93
C CYS A 192 -19.81 -2.77 5.11
N ASN A 193 -21.08 -2.55 5.43
CA ASN A 193 -21.93 -1.63 4.67
C ASN A 193 -21.46 -0.18 4.75
N LYS A 194 -21.87 0.63 3.77
CA LYS A 194 -21.44 2.03 3.62
C LYS A 194 -21.76 2.87 4.85
N THR A 195 -22.92 2.67 5.47
CA THR A 195 -23.35 3.44 6.65
C THR A 195 -22.41 3.25 7.83
N VAL A 196 -22.01 2.01 8.11
CA VAL A 196 -21.09 1.68 9.20
C VAL A 196 -19.68 2.20 8.91
N GLN A 197 -19.19 2.04 7.67
CA GLN A 197 -17.89 2.60 7.27
C GLN A 197 -17.82 4.13 7.44
N LEU A 198 -18.84 4.85 6.97
CA LEU A 198 -18.92 6.32 7.11
C LEU A 198 -18.93 6.77 8.57
N HIS A 199 -19.64 6.06 9.44
CA HIS A 199 -19.68 6.35 10.88
C HIS A 199 -18.33 6.07 11.53
N SER A 200 -17.73 4.91 11.29
CA SER A 200 -16.40 4.52 11.78
C SER A 200 -15.34 5.54 11.35
N PHE A 201 -15.31 5.91 10.07
CA PHE A 201 -14.34 6.88 9.55
C PHE A 201 -14.51 8.25 10.22
N ARG A 202 -15.74 8.78 10.26
CA ARG A 202 -16.03 10.07 10.93
C ARG A 202 -15.58 10.06 12.39
N LYS A 203 -15.89 8.99 13.13
CA LYS A 203 -15.55 8.90 14.56
C LYS A 203 -14.06 8.79 14.80
N GLN A 204 -13.33 8.08 13.95
CA GLN A 204 -11.87 8.04 14.03
C GLN A 204 -11.26 9.40 13.67
N LEU A 205 -11.76 10.11 12.66
CA LEU A 205 -11.33 11.48 12.37
C LEU A 205 -11.56 12.46 13.54
N GLU A 206 -12.67 12.33 14.27
CA GLU A 206 -12.92 13.09 15.51
C GLU A 206 -11.84 12.81 16.57
N ILE A 207 -11.43 11.55 16.76
CA ILE A 207 -10.31 11.19 17.63
C ILE A 207 -9.04 11.86 17.13
N ALA A 208 -8.69 11.68 15.86
CA ALA A 208 -7.49 12.22 15.24
C ALA A 208 -7.35 13.73 15.48
N ALA A 209 -8.44 14.49 15.25
CA ALA A 209 -8.50 15.93 15.46
C ALA A 209 -8.36 16.34 16.94
N SER A 210 -8.74 15.46 17.88
CA SER A 210 -8.65 15.72 19.33
C SER A 210 -7.29 15.40 19.95
N LEU A 211 -6.43 14.62 19.27
CA LEU A 211 -5.12 14.24 19.77
C LEU A 211 -4.17 15.44 19.83
N SER A 212 -3.42 15.57 20.93
CA SER A 212 -2.37 16.58 21.09
C SER A 212 -1.07 15.96 21.67
N PRO A 213 0.05 15.94 20.91
CA PRO A 213 0.15 16.30 19.49
C PRO A 213 -0.73 15.38 18.61
N GLN A 214 -1.07 15.80 17.40
CA GLN A 214 -1.75 14.91 16.44
C GLN A 214 -0.80 13.80 15.96
N LEU A 215 -1.34 12.63 15.64
CA LEU A 215 -0.60 11.62 14.86
C LEU A 215 -0.77 11.91 13.37
N PRO A 216 0.23 11.63 12.53
CA PRO A 216 0.03 11.52 11.10
C PRO A 216 -1.02 10.46 10.79
N LEU A 217 -1.82 10.67 9.74
CA LEU A 217 -2.86 9.72 9.36
C LEU A 217 -2.35 8.72 8.32
N PHE A 218 -2.69 7.44 8.51
CA PHE A 218 -2.51 6.38 7.53
C PHE A 218 -3.88 5.93 7.03
N LEU A 219 -4.27 6.46 5.86
CA LEU A 219 -5.66 6.50 5.39
C LEU A 219 -5.92 5.53 4.25
N HIS A 220 -7.04 4.82 4.32
CA HIS A 220 -7.52 3.92 3.26
C HIS A 220 -8.61 4.61 2.43
N SER A 221 -8.51 4.56 1.10
CA SER A 221 -9.58 5.01 0.21
C SER A 221 -9.66 4.12 -1.02
N ARG A 222 -10.83 3.51 -1.25
CA ARG A 222 -11.12 2.70 -2.44
C ARG A 222 -12.55 2.93 -2.91
N ALA A 223 -12.70 3.35 -4.17
CA ALA A 223 -13.98 3.67 -4.82
C ALA A 223 -14.88 4.63 -4.00
N ALA A 224 -14.30 5.45 -3.12
CA ALA A 224 -15.02 6.20 -2.09
C ALA A 224 -14.56 7.66 -1.95
N HIS A 225 -13.87 8.21 -2.97
CA HIS A 225 -13.14 9.48 -2.88
C HIS A 225 -13.99 10.66 -2.41
N ASP A 226 -15.19 10.84 -2.96
CA ASP A 226 -16.04 11.99 -2.65
C ASP A 226 -16.41 12.05 -1.15
N ASP A 227 -16.91 10.94 -0.62
CA ASP A 227 -17.25 10.82 0.80
C ASP A 227 -15.98 10.88 1.68
N PHE A 228 -14.87 10.31 1.19
CA PHE A 228 -13.59 10.31 1.88
C PHE A 228 -13.07 11.73 2.11
N VAL A 229 -12.98 12.53 1.04
CA VAL A 229 -12.51 13.91 1.10
C VAL A 229 -13.50 14.80 1.85
N SER A 230 -14.81 14.60 1.66
CA SER A 230 -15.82 15.36 2.40
C SER A 230 -15.65 15.22 3.91
N LEU A 231 -15.40 14.00 4.40
CA LEU A 231 -15.20 13.74 5.83
C LEU A 231 -13.88 14.30 6.36
N LEU A 232 -12.80 14.24 5.58
CA LEU A 232 -11.54 14.88 5.94
C LEU A 232 -11.69 16.41 6.07
N LYS A 233 -12.39 17.04 5.12
CA LYS A 233 -12.67 18.50 5.15
C LYS A 233 -13.57 18.87 6.33
N GLU A 234 -14.57 18.06 6.65
CA GLU A 234 -15.41 18.21 7.85
C GLU A 234 -14.54 18.23 9.13
N ALA A 235 -13.61 17.27 9.24
CA ALA A 235 -12.76 17.11 10.42
C ALA A 235 -11.66 18.18 10.55
N PHE A 236 -11.05 18.60 9.43
CA PHE A 236 -9.81 19.39 9.44
C PHE A 236 -9.88 20.74 8.72
N GLY A 237 -10.99 21.07 8.07
CA GLY A 237 -11.16 22.30 7.27
C GLY A 237 -10.98 22.07 5.77
N ASP A 238 -11.42 23.02 4.94
CA ASP A 238 -11.49 22.88 3.48
C ASP A 238 -10.13 22.59 2.82
N HIS A 239 -9.03 22.99 3.47
CA HIS A 239 -7.66 22.75 3.04
C HIS A 239 -6.87 21.85 4.01
N LEU A 240 -7.58 21.11 4.87
CA LEU A 240 -7.03 20.31 5.96
C LEU A 240 -6.10 21.12 6.88
N GLU A 241 -6.33 22.42 7.03
CA GLU A 241 -5.44 23.32 7.74
C GLU A 241 -5.30 23.02 9.25
N ARG A 242 -6.23 22.23 9.81
CA ARG A 242 -6.17 21.72 11.18
C ARG A 242 -5.50 20.34 11.31
N LEU A 243 -5.06 19.73 10.20
CA LEU A 243 -4.31 18.47 10.20
C LEU A 243 -2.80 18.78 10.24
N GLU A 244 -2.28 19.08 11.42
CA GLU A 244 -0.91 19.57 11.62
C GLU A 244 0.15 18.53 11.27
N SER A 245 -0.13 17.25 11.55
CA SER A 245 0.80 16.15 11.32
C SER A 245 0.74 15.57 9.90
N GLY A 246 -0.20 16.03 9.07
CA GLY A 246 -0.42 15.51 7.71
C GLY A 246 -0.94 14.06 7.68
N GLY A 247 -0.89 13.45 6.50
CA GLY A 247 -1.24 12.04 6.33
C GLY A 247 -0.82 11.49 4.97
N VAL A 248 -0.97 10.18 4.82
CA VAL A 248 -0.79 9.45 3.57
C VAL A 248 -2.08 8.72 3.22
N VAL A 249 -2.48 8.78 1.95
CA VAL A 249 -3.45 7.84 1.38
C VAL A 249 -2.64 6.66 0.85
N HIS A 250 -2.71 5.55 1.56
CA HIS A 250 -1.90 4.36 1.28
C HIS A 250 -2.55 3.52 0.16
N SER A 251 -1.75 2.65 -0.46
CA SER A 251 -2.19 1.69 -1.49
C SER A 251 -3.04 2.34 -2.59
N PHE A 252 -2.59 3.49 -3.09
CA PHE A 252 -3.41 4.32 -3.98
C PHE A 252 -3.60 3.67 -5.35
N THR A 253 -4.85 3.48 -5.75
CA THR A 253 -5.28 2.92 -7.04
C THR A 253 -6.30 3.79 -7.78
N GLY A 254 -6.57 4.99 -7.26
CA GLY A 254 -7.57 5.92 -7.79
C GLY A 254 -7.18 6.61 -9.10
N THR A 255 -8.03 7.54 -9.51
CA THR A 255 -7.89 8.31 -10.75
C THR A 255 -6.87 9.46 -10.61
N TYR A 256 -6.55 10.09 -11.73
CA TYR A 256 -5.66 11.25 -11.75
C TYR A 256 -6.27 12.43 -10.98
N GLU A 257 -7.56 12.66 -11.15
CA GLU A 257 -8.32 13.74 -10.52
C GLU A 257 -8.31 13.58 -9.00
N GLU A 258 -8.56 12.35 -8.52
CA GLU A 258 -8.49 12.01 -7.09
C GLU A 258 -7.08 12.24 -6.54
N MET A 259 -6.05 11.73 -7.23
CA MET A 259 -4.64 11.94 -6.84
C MET A 259 -4.29 13.42 -6.75
N MET A 260 -4.70 14.23 -7.73
CA MET A 260 -4.47 15.67 -7.72
C MET A 260 -5.11 16.33 -6.50
N GLU A 261 -6.40 16.08 -6.25
CA GLU A 261 -7.09 16.68 -5.10
C GLU A 261 -6.40 16.31 -3.79
N LEU A 262 -6.05 15.03 -3.59
CA LEU A 262 -5.36 14.57 -2.38
C LEU A 262 -4.00 15.27 -2.20
N THR A 263 -3.22 15.42 -3.26
CA THR A 263 -1.92 16.11 -3.19
C THR A 263 -2.05 17.62 -3.00
N GLU A 264 -3.10 18.25 -3.54
CA GLU A 264 -3.42 19.67 -3.30
C GLU A 264 -3.86 19.94 -1.86
N LEU A 265 -4.56 18.99 -1.24
CA LEU A 265 -4.87 18.98 0.20
C LEU A 265 -3.64 18.70 1.09
N GLY A 266 -2.47 18.48 0.49
CA GLY A 266 -1.21 18.28 1.22
C GLY A 266 -0.97 16.84 1.70
N LEU A 267 -1.80 15.88 1.29
CA LEU A 267 -1.61 14.47 1.61
C LEU A 267 -0.52 13.84 0.74
N ARG A 268 0.10 12.79 1.28
CA ARG A 268 1.06 11.93 0.58
C ARG A 268 0.34 10.77 -0.08
N ILE A 269 0.97 10.18 -1.09
CA ILE A 269 0.41 9.07 -1.86
C ILE A 269 1.33 7.87 -1.72
N GLY A 270 0.83 6.80 -1.11
CA GLY A 270 1.50 5.50 -1.03
C GLY A 270 1.27 4.70 -2.31
N VAL A 271 2.34 4.09 -2.83
CA VAL A 271 2.27 3.23 -4.01
C VAL A 271 2.89 1.86 -3.74
N ASN A 272 2.22 0.81 -4.23
CA ASN A 272 2.64 -0.59 -4.15
C ASN A 272 2.32 -1.33 -5.45
N GLY A 273 2.39 -2.66 -5.44
CA GLY A 273 2.13 -3.45 -6.65
C GLY A 273 0.70 -3.36 -7.18
N CYS A 274 -0.29 -3.04 -6.33
CA CYS A 274 -1.66 -2.78 -6.76
C CYS A 274 -1.78 -1.47 -7.56
N SER A 275 -0.94 -0.47 -7.25
CA SER A 275 -0.83 0.80 -7.99
C SER A 275 -0.24 0.67 -9.40
N PHE A 276 0.12 -0.55 -9.85
CA PHE A 276 0.71 -0.82 -11.16
C PHE A 276 -0.01 -1.92 -11.94
N LYS A 277 -1.22 -2.32 -11.54
CA LYS A 277 -1.98 -3.38 -12.21
C LYS A 277 -2.28 -3.02 -13.66
N THR A 278 -2.84 -1.84 -13.89
CA THR A 278 -3.31 -1.39 -15.21
C THR A 278 -2.44 -0.27 -15.78
N LYS A 279 -2.62 0.00 -17.08
CA LYS A 279 -1.97 1.15 -17.74
C LYS A 279 -2.43 2.46 -17.12
N GLU A 280 -3.71 2.56 -16.79
CA GLU A 280 -4.33 3.71 -16.17
C GLU A 280 -3.70 3.97 -14.79
N ASN A 281 -3.47 2.93 -13.97
CA ASN A 281 -2.78 3.09 -12.69
C ASN A 281 -1.35 3.61 -12.90
N CYS A 282 -0.58 3.03 -13.83
CA CYS A 282 0.76 3.51 -14.14
C CYS A 282 0.78 4.96 -14.65
N ASP A 283 -0.21 5.35 -15.47
CA ASP A 283 -0.38 6.72 -15.97
C ASP A 283 -0.71 7.72 -14.84
N VAL A 284 -1.38 7.28 -13.78
CA VAL A 284 -1.60 8.11 -12.58
C VAL A 284 -0.32 8.22 -11.76
N VAL A 285 0.37 7.09 -11.51
CA VAL A 285 1.63 7.10 -10.76
C VAL A 285 2.66 8.00 -11.43
N SER A 286 2.75 8.00 -12.77
CA SER A 286 3.68 8.88 -13.51
C SER A 286 3.49 10.38 -13.25
N LYS A 287 2.32 10.77 -12.72
CA LYS A 287 1.97 12.16 -12.44
C LYS A 287 2.08 12.51 -10.96
N ILE A 288 2.33 11.53 -10.07
CA ILE A 288 2.53 11.79 -8.64
C ILE A 288 3.84 12.57 -8.47
N PRO A 289 3.84 13.76 -7.85
CA PRO A 289 5.08 14.47 -7.57
C PRO A 289 5.98 13.64 -6.65
N LEU A 290 7.28 13.49 -6.96
CA LEU A 290 8.21 12.76 -6.07
C LEU A 290 8.25 13.31 -4.64
N ARG A 291 7.95 14.60 -4.45
CA ARG A 291 7.81 15.21 -3.10
C ARG A 291 6.60 14.69 -2.30
N SER A 292 5.69 13.95 -2.93
CA SER A 292 4.46 13.42 -2.33
C SER A 292 4.42 11.90 -2.29
N ILE A 293 5.32 11.21 -3.00
CA ILE A 293 5.31 9.75 -3.13
C ILE A 293 5.89 9.05 -1.89
N MET A 294 5.30 7.92 -1.52
CA MET A 294 5.81 6.97 -0.54
C MET A 294 5.72 5.56 -1.11
N LEU A 295 6.60 4.66 -0.66
CA LEU A 295 6.66 3.29 -1.16
C LEU A 295 6.18 2.31 -0.09
N GLU A 296 5.43 1.32 -0.53
CA GLU A 296 5.00 0.21 0.32
C GLU A 296 4.88 -1.09 -0.48
N THR A 297 4.77 -2.22 0.22
CA THR A 297 4.49 -3.50 -0.42
C THR A 297 3.05 -3.97 -0.22
N ASP A 298 2.43 -3.58 0.88
CA ASP A 298 1.13 -4.11 1.33
C ASP A 298 1.13 -5.64 1.45
N GLY A 299 2.31 -6.22 1.73
CA GLY A 299 2.48 -7.66 1.90
C GLY A 299 1.57 -8.20 3.02
N PRO A 300 0.98 -9.40 2.88
CA PRO A 300 1.28 -10.42 1.87
C PRO A 300 0.60 -10.21 0.51
N TRP A 301 -0.12 -9.10 0.32
CA TRP A 301 -0.88 -8.75 -0.87
C TRP A 301 -0.04 -7.99 -1.90
N CYS A 302 -0.69 -7.55 -2.98
CA CYS A 302 -0.13 -6.63 -3.98
C CYS A 302 1.22 -7.06 -4.58
N GLU A 303 1.45 -8.36 -4.77
CA GLU A 303 2.58 -8.85 -5.57
C GLU A 303 2.53 -8.27 -6.99
N VAL A 304 3.65 -7.75 -7.51
CA VAL A 304 3.73 -7.36 -8.92
C VAL A 304 3.83 -8.62 -9.78
N ARG A 305 2.79 -8.91 -10.56
CA ARG A 305 2.69 -10.12 -11.39
C ARG A 305 3.07 -9.86 -12.85
N PRO A 306 3.47 -10.88 -13.62
CA PRO A 306 3.73 -10.76 -15.06
C PRO A 306 2.59 -10.18 -15.90
N SER A 307 1.34 -10.32 -15.44
CA SER A 307 0.15 -9.76 -16.07
C SER A 307 -0.02 -8.25 -15.86
N HIS A 308 0.65 -7.66 -14.87
CA HIS A 308 0.50 -6.25 -14.53
C HIS A 308 1.27 -5.35 -15.51
N GLU A 309 0.79 -4.12 -15.73
CA GLU A 309 1.51 -3.13 -16.54
C GLU A 309 2.88 -2.81 -15.94
N GLY A 310 2.98 -2.73 -14.61
CA GLY A 310 4.23 -2.55 -13.86
C GLY A 310 5.34 -3.53 -14.24
N TRP A 311 4.99 -4.77 -14.60
CA TRP A 311 5.98 -5.78 -14.99
C TRP A 311 6.73 -5.43 -16.28
N LYS A 312 6.05 -4.79 -17.24
CA LYS A 312 6.68 -4.33 -18.49
C LYS A 312 7.76 -3.29 -18.23
N LEU A 313 7.56 -2.45 -17.21
CA LEU A 313 8.49 -1.41 -16.81
C LEU A 313 9.73 -2.00 -16.13
N LEU A 314 9.57 -3.05 -15.32
CA LEU A 314 10.72 -3.82 -14.79
C LEU A 314 11.56 -4.43 -15.93
N LEU A 315 10.91 -4.97 -16.97
CA LEU A 315 11.61 -5.53 -18.13
C LEU A 315 12.36 -4.45 -18.92
N ALA A 316 11.77 -3.26 -19.04
CA ALA A 316 12.40 -2.11 -19.67
C ALA A 316 13.62 -1.61 -18.89
N ALA A 317 13.51 -1.50 -17.56
CA ALA A 317 14.60 -1.11 -16.67
C ALA A 317 15.80 -2.03 -16.81
N LYS A 318 15.56 -3.35 -16.72
CA LYS A 318 16.59 -4.37 -16.88
C LYS A 318 17.28 -4.29 -18.25
N SER A 319 16.49 -4.10 -19.32
CA SER A 319 17.04 -3.97 -20.67
C SER A 319 17.97 -2.76 -20.83
N ALA A 320 17.67 -1.66 -20.14
CA ALA A 320 18.51 -0.46 -20.12
C ALA A 320 19.82 -0.69 -19.32
N GLU A 321 19.76 -1.41 -18.20
CA GLU A 321 20.94 -1.78 -17.40
C GLU A 321 21.89 -2.72 -18.16
N ASP A 322 21.34 -3.68 -18.91
CA ASP A 322 22.10 -4.63 -19.72
C ASP A 322 22.73 -4.00 -20.99
N GLY A 323 22.60 -2.68 -21.18
CA GLY A 323 23.17 -1.94 -22.32
C GLY A 323 22.40 -2.13 -23.64
N GLY A 324 21.14 -2.59 -23.56
CA GLY A 324 20.27 -2.80 -24.70
C GLY A 324 19.84 -1.48 -25.35
N SER A 325 20.23 -1.28 -26.61
CA SER A 325 19.55 -0.29 -27.46
C SER A 325 18.22 -0.87 -27.94
N ALA A 326 17.18 -0.03 -28.03
CA ALA A 326 15.86 -0.46 -28.50
C ALA A 326 16.00 -1.16 -29.88
N PRO A 327 15.46 -2.37 -30.06
CA PRO A 327 15.59 -3.09 -31.32
C PRO A 327 14.81 -2.36 -32.42
N THR A 328 15.48 -2.03 -33.51
CA THR A 328 14.84 -1.49 -34.72
C THR A 328 13.90 -2.55 -35.32
N GLU A 329 12.78 -2.14 -35.92
CA GLU A 329 11.75 -3.01 -36.52
C GLU A 329 12.29 -4.11 -37.46
N GLN A 330 13.51 -3.94 -37.99
CA GLN A 330 14.16 -4.91 -38.87
C GLN A 330 14.84 -6.08 -38.12
N GLN A 331 15.15 -5.97 -36.82
CA GLN A 331 15.72 -7.07 -36.02
C GLN A 331 14.65 -8.05 -35.50
N GLN A 332 13.37 -7.68 -35.48
CA GLN A 332 12.28 -8.53 -34.99
C GLN A 332 11.95 -9.73 -35.90
N LYS A 333 12.43 -9.75 -37.16
CA LYS A 333 12.11 -10.83 -38.12
C LYS A 333 13.10 -11.99 -38.13
N GLN A 334 14.28 -11.88 -37.51
CA GLN A 334 15.30 -12.96 -37.54
C GLN A 334 15.47 -13.74 -36.22
N THR A 335 14.98 -13.23 -35.08
CA THR A 335 15.11 -13.91 -33.76
C THR A 335 13.98 -14.87 -33.41
N LYS A 336 12.92 -14.99 -34.22
CA LYS A 336 11.74 -15.84 -33.95
C LYS A 336 11.99 -17.37 -33.92
N LYS A 337 13.25 -17.84 -33.97
CA LYS A 337 13.55 -19.29 -34.00
C LYS A 337 14.42 -19.83 -32.85
N GLN A 338 14.89 -19.01 -31.91
CA GLN A 338 15.67 -19.51 -30.76
C GLN A 338 15.43 -18.68 -29.49
N SER A 339 14.40 -19.07 -28.74
CA SER A 339 14.21 -19.02 -27.28
C SER A 339 12.72 -18.80 -26.99
N LYS A 340 12.08 -19.83 -26.45
CA LYS A 340 10.65 -19.85 -26.08
C LYS A 340 10.46 -19.55 -24.59
N ALA A 341 11.44 -18.88 -23.98
CA ALA A 341 11.40 -18.48 -22.58
C ALA A 341 11.01 -17.01 -22.54
N GLU A 342 9.87 -16.72 -21.90
CA GLU A 342 9.46 -15.35 -21.63
C GLU A 342 10.55 -14.64 -20.81
N PRO A 343 10.86 -13.37 -21.11
CA PRO A 343 11.88 -12.65 -20.37
C PRO A 343 11.43 -12.52 -18.91
N GLN A 344 12.26 -13.01 -17.98
CA GLN A 344 11.95 -13.02 -16.56
C GLN A 344 12.77 -11.98 -15.80
N ILE A 345 12.12 -11.35 -14.81
CA ILE A 345 12.78 -10.54 -13.80
C ILE A 345 13.41 -11.49 -12.78
N PRO A 346 14.75 -11.47 -12.63
CA PRO A 346 15.42 -12.35 -11.67
C PRO A 346 15.10 -11.83 -10.27
N MET A 347 14.25 -12.57 -9.55
CA MET A 347 13.97 -12.28 -8.15
C MET A 347 15.21 -12.54 -7.31
N ARG A 348 15.53 -11.63 -6.39
CA ARG A 348 16.70 -11.74 -5.51
C ARG A 348 16.65 -12.99 -4.62
N PHE A 349 15.46 -13.34 -4.15
CA PHE A 349 15.23 -14.51 -3.32
C PHE A 349 14.42 -15.55 -4.08
N LYS A 350 14.79 -16.82 -3.91
CA LYS A 350 14.06 -17.93 -4.51
C LYS A 350 12.72 -18.12 -3.78
N SER A 351 11.65 -18.25 -4.55
CA SER A 351 10.30 -18.50 -4.05
C SER A 351 9.81 -19.91 -4.38
N VAL A 352 9.20 -20.58 -3.41
CA VAL A 352 8.70 -21.97 -3.50
C VAL A 352 7.23 -22.06 -3.12
N LYS A 353 6.56 -23.17 -3.46
CA LYS A 353 5.19 -23.41 -2.95
C LYS A 353 5.24 -23.51 -1.41
N LYS A 354 4.17 -23.10 -0.73
CA LYS A 354 4.08 -23.11 0.75
C LYS A 354 4.38 -24.48 1.37
N GLU A 355 4.01 -25.56 0.69
CA GLU A 355 4.28 -26.95 1.11
C GLU A 355 5.76 -27.37 0.94
N GLN A 356 6.54 -26.58 0.20
CA GLN A 356 7.96 -26.81 -0.07
C GLN A 356 8.85 -25.77 0.62
N TRP A 357 8.28 -24.98 1.53
CA TRP A 357 8.98 -23.94 2.25
C TRP A 357 10.21 -24.49 2.96
N LYS A 358 11.27 -23.68 2.97
CA LYS A 358 12.50 -23.90 3.73
C LYS A 358 13.00 -22.56 4.25
N GLU A 359 13.67 -22.59 5.39
CA GLU A 359 14.30 -21.42 6.00
C GLU A 359 15.09 -20.61 4.96
N GLY A 360 14.85 -19.29 4.94
CA GLY A 360 15.48 -18.36 4.01
C GLY A 360 14.88 -18.28 2.59
N LEU A 361 13.91 -19.12 2.22
CA LEU A 361 13.17 -19.03 0.96
C LEU A 361 11.88 -18.21 1.13
N MET A 362 11.42 -17.59 0.04
CA MET A 362 10.10 -16.95 -0.01
C MET A 362 9.00 -17.97 -0.34
N VAL A 363 7.75 -17.59 -0.09
CA VAL A 363 6.57 -18.36 -0.50
C VAL A 363 5.92 -17.75 -1.73
N LYS A 364 5.57 -18.58 -2.71
CA LYS A 364 4.87 -18.15 -3.93
C LYS A 364 3.48 -17.62 -3.58
N GLY A 365 3.13 -16.46 -4.10
CA GLY A 365 1.85 -15.79 -3.82
C GLY A 365 1.78 -15.08 -2.47
N ARG A 366 2.84 -15.11 -1.65
CA ARG A 366 2.98 -14.29 -0.44
C ARG A 366 3.98 -13.18 -0.72
N ASN A 367 3.48 -11.96 -0.93
CA ASN A 367 4.37 -10.81 -1.12
C ASN A 367 5.15 -10.51 0.17
N GLU A 368 6.31 -9.89 0.05
CA GLU A 368 7.19 -9.59 1.17
C GLU A 368 7.81 -8.20 1.05
N PRO A 369 8.19 -7.57 2.18
CA PRO A 369 8.79 -6.23 2.19
C PRO A 369 10.09 -6.14 1.38
N CYS A 370 10.78 -7.26 1.13
CA CYS A 370 11.96 -7.26 0.26
C CYS A 370 11.64 -6.91 -1.20
N ASN A 371 10.40 -7.07 -1.65
CA ASN A 371 9.96 -6.71 -2.99
C ASN A 371 9.75 -5.20 -3.19
N ILE A 372 9.97 -4.38 -2.15
CA ILE A 372 9.95 -2.91 -2.28
C ILE A 372 10.97 -2.40 -3.31
N GLU A 373 12.06 -3.14 -3.56
CA GLU A 373 13.03 -2.81 -4.61
C GLU A 373 12.38 -2.81 -6.01
N LEU A 374 11.39 -3.68 -6.24
CA LEU A 374 10.64 -3.73 -7.50
C LEU A 374 9.72 -2.50 -7.63
N ILE A 375 9.05 -2.12 -6.54
CA ILE A 375 8.20 -0.92 -6.51
C ILE A 375 9.02 0.32 -6.86
N ALA A 376 10.18 0.49 -6.23
CA ALA A 376 11.07 1.62 -6.49
C ALA A 376 11.59 1.64 -7.95
N GLN A 377 11.93 0.48 -8.52
CA GLN A 377 12.35 0.36 -9.92
C GLN A 377 11.24 0.74 -10.90
N ILE A 378 10.00 0.31 -10.63
CA ILE A 378 8.83 0.67 -11.45
C ILE A 378 8.64 2.19 -11.41
N VAL A 379 8.61 2.79 -10.23
CA VAL A 379 8.47 4.24 -10.06
C VAL A 379 9.60 4.98 -10.80
N ALA A 380 10.86 4.59 -10.61
CA ALA A 380 11.99 5.23 -11.27
C ALA A 380 11.86 5.21 -12.80
N THR A 381 11.46 4.05 -13.34
CA THR A 381 11.24 3.85 -14.77
C THR A 381 10.10 4.70 -15.30
N ILE A 382 8.94 4.71 -14.61
CA ILE A 382 7.76 5.48 -15.01
C ILE A 382 8.06 6.99 -15.00
N HIS A 383 8.79 7.48 -14.00
CA HIS A 383 9.13 8.90 -13.87
C HIS A 383 10.31 9.33 -14.76
N GLY A 384 11.08 8.38 -15.32
CA GLY A 384 12.28 8.69 -16.08
C GLY A 384 13.39 9.31 -15.24
N VAL A 385 13.49 8.91 -13.96
CA VAL A 385 14.48 9.40 -13.00
C VAL A 385 15.35 8.24 -12.49
N THR A 386 16.40 8.54 -11.75
CA THR A 386 17.26 7.51 -11.16
C THR A 386 16.57 6.80 -9.98
N LEU A 387 16.96 5.55 -9.72
CA LEU A 387 16.53 4.83 -8.52
C LEU A 387 16.90 5.61 -7.24
N GLU A 388 18.08 6.24 -7.21
CA GLU A 388 18.51 7.10 -6.10
C GLU A 388 17.52 8.25 -5.84
N GLU A 389 17.09 8.96 -6.88
CA GLU A 389 16.11 10.06 -6.72
C GLU A 389 14.77 9.58 -6.12
N VAL A 390 14.28 8.42 -6.53
CA VAL A 390 13.05 7.83 -5.97
C VAL A 390 13.24 7.43 -4.51
N CYS A 391 14.31 6.67 -4.23
CA CYS A 391 14.59 6.17 -2.88
C CYS A 391 14.77 7.32 -1.89
N GLU A 392 15.54 8.34 -2.26
CA GLU A 392 15.80 9.49 -1.40
C GLU A 392 14.56 10.38 -1.20
N ALA A 393 13.75 10.55 -2.24
CA ALA A 393 12.49 11.26 -2.13
C ALA A 393 11.52 10.53 -1.21
N ALA A 394 11.26 9.24 -1.45
CA ALA A 394 10.37 8.42 -0.63
C ALA A 394 10.87 8.34 0.83
N TRP A 395 12.16 8.10 1.05
CA TRP A 395 12.75 8.10 2.38
C TRP A 395 12.52 9.43 3.11
N SER A 396 12.88 10.55 2.48
CA SER A 396 12.71 11.88 3.09
C SER A 396 11.25 12.19 3.41
N ASN A 397 10.34 11.82 2.50
CA ASN A 397 8.91 11.96 2.67
C ASN A 397 8.41 11.20 3.90
N THR A 398 8.80 9.93 4.03
CA THR A 398 8.37 9.02 5.11
C THR A 398 8.92 9.45 6.47
N ILE A 399 10.22 9.76 6.54
CA ILE A 399 10.86 10.31 7.76
C ILE A 399 10.16 11.59 8.21
N LYS A 400 9.87 12.50 7.27
CA LYS A 400 9.23 13.78 7.59
C LYS A 400 7.79 13.61 8.08
N LEU A 401 7.01 12.74 7.45
CA LEU A 401 5.61 12.55 7.83
C LEU A 401 5.50 11.84 9.18
N PHE A 402 6.17 10.70 9.36
CA PHE A 402 6.01 9.86 10.56
C PHE A 402 6.92 10.21 11.72
N GLY A 403 7.82 11.19 11.58
CA GLY A 403 8.76 11.56 12.64
C GLY A 403 9.74 10.44 13.02
N ILE A 404 9.93 9.48 12.12
CA ILE A 404 10.84 8.34 12.30
C ILE A 404 12.28 8.87 12.30
N LYS A 405 13.16 8.28 13.12
CA LYS A 405 14.57 8.70 13.17
C LYS A 405 15.28 8.38 11.84
N ASP A 406 15.92 9.39 11.26
CA ASP A 406 16.82 9.25 10.09
C ASP A 406 18.17 8.64 10.51
N GLU A 407 18.08 7.43 11.06
CA GLU A 407 19.22 6.60 11.42
C GLU A 407 19.18 5.37 10.53
N GLN A 408 20.20 5.22 9.69
CA GLN A 408 20.63 3.93 9.19
C GLN A 408 21.11 3.11 10.38
N PRO A 409 20.84 1.80 10.48
CA PRO A 409 21.60 0.94 11.36
C PRO A 409 23.08 1.10 10.99
N ARG A 410 23.82 1.96 11.72
CA ARG A 410 25.29 1.98 11.64
C ARG A 410 25.70 0.54 11.87
N GLU A 411 26.52 -0.01 10.98
CA GLU A 411 27.33 -1.26 10.95
C GLU A 411 27.39 -2.21 12.18
N LYS A 412 26.90 -1.82 13.35
CA LYS A 412 26.62 -2.58 14.58
C LYS A 412 25.37 -3.45 14.58
N MET A 413 24.69 -3.68 13.46
CA MET A 413 23.96 -4.94 13.30
C MET A 413 25.03 -5.95 12.91
N GLY A 414 25.56 -6.71 13.88
CA GLY A 414 26.63 -7.70 13.70
C GLY A 414 26.22 -8.89 12.82
N TRP A 415 25.84 -8.60 11.58
CA TRP A 415 25.29 -9.52 10.59
C TRP A 415 25.97 -9.37 9.22
N TYR A 416 26.84 -8.38 9.05
CA TYR A 416 27.73 -8.25 7.89
C TYR A 416 29.08 -8.89 8.21
N SER A 417 29.38 -10.05 7.62
CA SER A 417 30.77 -10.40 7.35
C SER A 417 31.14 -9.80 5.99
N ASP A 418 32.05 -8.83 6.03
CA ASP A 418 32.72 -8.28 4.85
C ASP A 418 33.48 -9.38 4.09
N ASN A 419 32.82 -9.99 3.11
CA ASN A 419 33.41 -10.56 1.89
C ASN A 419 32.34 -11.34 1.12
N THR A 420 31.57 -10.66 0.29
CA THR A 420 31.02 -11.31 -0.90
C THR A 420 31.21 -10.40 -2.09
N ASN A 421 32.28 -10.68 -2.84
CA ASN A 421 32.48 -10.17 -4.17
C ASN A 421 31.43 -10.85 -5.06
N TYR A 422 30.23 -10.27 -5.16
CA TYR A 422 29.07 -10.81 -5.87
C TYR A 422 29.24 -10.65 -7.40
N GLN A 423 30.20 -11.36 -7.96
CA GLN A 423 30.28 -11.72 -9.38
C GLN A 423 31.03 -13.05 -9.46
N LYS A 424 30.25 -14.14 -9.57
CA LYS A 424 30.61 -15.58 -9.56
C LYS A 424 30.19 -16.24 -8.26
N ASP A 425 29.00 -16.83 -8.28
CA ASP A 425 28.73 -18.18 -7.76
C ASP A 425 27.23 -18.48 -7.98
N ALA A 426 26.90 -18.64 -9.25
CA ALA A 426 25.66 -19.27 -9.69
C ALA A 426 26.00 -20.69 -10.19
N THR A 427 26.68 -21.49 -9.36
CA THR A 427 26.90 -22.92 -9.59
C THR A 427 27.08 -23.63 -8.25
N TYR A 428 25.98 -23.91 -7.55
CA TYR A 428 25.94 -24.98 -6.57
C TYR A 428 24.61 -25.72 -6.70
N ALA A 429 24.53 -26.50 -7.76
CA ALA A 429 23.71 -27.69 -7.86
C ALA A 429 24.61 -28.73 -8.55
N ASP A 430 24.62 -29.93 -7.98
CA ASP A 430 25.41 -31.11 -8.37
C ASP A 430 26.75 -31.24 -7.62
N GLU A 431 26.67 -31.83 -6.43
CA GLU A 431 27.60 -32.87 -5.92
C GLU A 431 27.06 -33.33 -4.54
N GLN A 432 26.16 -34.32 -4.57
CA GLN A 432 26.02 -35.25 -3.45
C GLN A 432 27.09 -36.33 -3.63
N ASP A 433 27.99 -36.47 -2.65
CA ASP A 433 28.49 -37.78 -2.22
C ASP A 433 29.22 -37.67 -0.87
N ASP A 434 28.91 -38.64 -0.01
CA ASP A 434 29.65 -39.12 1.17
C ASP A 434 30.04 -38.17 2.30
N MET A 435 29.25 -38.18 3.38
CA MET A 435 29.78 -38.16 4.75
C MET A 435 28.93 -39.04 5.70
N PRO A 436 29.52 -40.07 6.35
CA PRO A 436 28.81 -41.05 7.15
C PRO A 436 28.69 -40.64 8.62
N GLY A 437 27.63 -41.13 9.27
CA GLY A 437 27.48 -41.14 10.71
C GLY A 437 26.46 -40.11 11.18
N TRP A 438 25.25 -40.59 11.42
CA TRP A 438 24.36 -40.25 12.53
C TRP A 438 23.15 -41.19 12.41
N LYS A 439 23.41 -42.48 12.56
CA LYS A 439 22.43 -43.42 13.10
C LYS A 439 22.75 -43.51 14.58
N ASP A 440 21.81 -43.16 15.43
CA ASP A 440 21.36 -44.01 16.53
C ASP A 440 20.39 -43.25 17.45
N LYS A 441 19.23 -43.89 17.65
CA LYS A 441 18.23 -43.72 18.73
C LYS A 441 17.13 -42.68 18.55
N ILE A 442 16.01 -43.12 17.96
CA ILE A 442 14.67 -42.91 18.53
C ILE A 442 13.89 -44.25 18.38
N PRO A 443 13.19 -44.76 19.41
CA PRO A 443 12.64 -46.12 19.43
C PRO A 443 11.38 -46.30 18.58
N GLU A 444 11.19 -47.54 18.11
CA GLU A 444 10.01 -48.07 17.44
C GLU A 444 8.80 -48.14 18.39
N GLU A 445 7.66 -47.61 17.94
CA GLU A 445 6.34 -48.13 18.30
C GLU A 445 5.56 -48.38 16.99
N GLU A 446 5.39 -49.67 16.68
CA GLU A 446 4.32 -50.26 15.86
C GLU A 446 2.97 -49.99 16.58
N GLU A 447 1.77 -49.96 16.01
CA GLU A 447 1.23 -50.31 14.71
C GLU A 447 -0.21 -49.74 14.63
N GLU A 448 -0.80 -49.82 13.42
CA GLU A 448 -2.24 -49.92 13.16
C GLU A 448 -3.12 -48.66 13.22
N GLY A 449 -3.40 -48.14 12.02
CA GLY A 449 -4.51 -47.23 11.78
C GLY A 449 -4.75 -46.96 10.29
N LYS A 450 -4.99 -48.00 9.49
CA LYS A 450 -5.56 -47.81 8.13
C LYS A 450 -6.93 -47.15 8.25
N PHE A 451 -7.05 -45.89 7.82
CA PHE A 451 -8.34 -45.29 7.50
C PHE A 451 -8.53 -45.21 5.98
N PRO A 452 -9.77 -45.44 5.50
CA PRO A 452 -10.06 -45.84 4.13
C PRO A 452 -10.03 -44.67 3.14
N GLU A 453 -9.77 -45.01 1.87
CA GLU A 453 -10.05 -44.14 0.72
C GLU A 453 -11.54 -43.77 0.71
N GLY A 454 -11.86 -42.62 1.30
CA GLY A 454 -13.19 -42.03 1.31
C GLY A 454 -13.11 -40.63 0.73
N LYS A 455 -13.73 -40.42 -0.43
CA LYS A 455 -14.07 -39.07 -0.91
C LYS A 455 -14.94 -38.40 0.18
N PHE A 456 -14.49 -37.26 0.70
CA PHE A 456 -15.27 -36.42 1.61
C PHE A 456 -15.43 -35.00 1.02
N PRO A 457 -16.48 -34.27 1.43
CA PRO A 457 -17.43 -33.64 0.52
C PRO A 457 -17.03 -32.22 0.10
N ARG A 458 -17.48 -31.80 -1.09
CA ARG A 458 -17.28 -30.48 -1.71
C ARG A 458 -18.30 -29.42 -1.23
N VAL A 459 -18.76 -29.48 0.01
CA VAL A 459 -19.83 -28.60 0.49
C VAL A 459 -19.57 -28.20 1.95
N VAL A 460 -19.51 -26.89 2.18
CA VAL A 460 -19.64 -26.25 3.50
C VAL A 460 -20.83 -25.30 3.39
N ASP A 461 -21.79 -25.41 4.31
CA ASP A 461 -23.01 -24.58 4.36
C ASP A 461 -23.85 -24.51 3.07
N GLY A 462 -23.89 -25.60 2.30
CA GLY A 462 -24.76 -25.71 1.13
C GLY A 462 -24.22 -25.06 -0.15
N TYR A 463 -23.02 -24.50 -0.13
CA TYR A 463 -22.39 -23.89 -1.30
C TYR A 463 -21.21 -24.75 -1.81
N ASP A 464 -21.20 -24.99 -3.13
CA ASP A 464 -20.09 -25.63 -3.84
C ASP A 464 -19.03 -24.57 -4.13
N ILE A 465 -17.84 -24.73 -3.54
CA ILE A 465 -16.75 -23.76 -3.65
C ILE A 465 -15.76 -24.06 -4.79
N SER A 466 -16.05 -25.05 -5.64
CA SER A 466 -15.15 -25.43 -6.74
C SER A 466 -14.98 -24.35 -7.82
N GLU A 467 -15.75 -23.27 -7.76
CA GLU A 467 -15.67 -22.13 -8.67
C GLU A 467 -14.86 -20.93 -8.11
N TYR A 468 -14.33 -20.97 -6.88
CA TYR A 468 -13.69 -19.80 -6.23
C TYR A 468 -12.18 -19.82 -6.13
N VAL A 469 -11.54 -20.84 -6.71
CA VAL A 469 -10.08 -20.98 -6.71
C VAL A 469 -9.58 -21.37 -8.09
N ASP A 470 -8.48 -20.76 -8.52
CA ASP A 470 -7.80 -21.21 -9.74
C ASP A 470 -7.14 -22.59 -9.58
N GLU A 471 -6.53 -23.11 -10.66
CA GLU A 471 -5.85 -24.43 -10.64
C GLU A 471 -4.70 -24.52 -9.62
N ASP A 472 -4.24 -23.38 -9.08
CA ASP A 472 -3.20 -23.28 -8.06
C ASP A 472 -3.74 -23.03 -6.64
N GLY A 473 -5.07 -22.96 -6.47
CA GLY A 473 -5.73 -22.84 -5.17
C GLY A 473 -5.73 -21.41 -4.60
N ILE A 474 -5.63 -20.40 -5.46
CA ILE A 474 -5.66 -18.97 -5.10
C ILE A 474 -7.08 -18.44 -5.30
N GLU A 475 -7.57 -17.67 -4.31
CA GLU A 475 -8.87 -17.00 -4.37
C GLU A 475 -8.87 -15.96 -5.50
N ILE A 476 -9.85 -16.08 -6.40
CA ILE A 476 -10.00 -15.17 -7.54
C ILE A 476 -10.70 -13.91 -7.02
N ASP A 477 -10.06 -12.75 -7.14
CA ASP A 477 -10.64 -11.45 -6.78
C ASP A 477 -12.01 -11.30 -7.46
N GLN A 478 -13.05 -10.99 -6.69
CA GLN A 478 -14.43 -10.90 -7.20
C GLN A 478 -14.53 -9.86 -8.33
N ALA A 479 -13.67 -8.83 -8.28
CA ALA A 479 -13.54 -7.79 -9.31
C ALA A 479 -13.00 -8.32 -10.66
N ASP A 480 -12.19 -9.38 -10.66
CA ASP A 480 -11.63 -9.95 -11.89
C ASP A 480 -12.67 -10.78 -12.68
N ARG A 481 -13.76 -11.20 -12.02
CA ARG A 481 -14.87 -11.93 -12.67
C ARG A 481 -15.88 -11.02 -13.35
N GLU A 482 -16.26 -9.92 -12.71
CA GLU A 482 -17.31 -9.03 -13.23
C GLU A 482 -16.88 -8.34 -14.53
N LEU A 483 -15.58 -8.02 -14.68
CA LEU A 483 -15.04 -7.41 -15.91
C LEU A 483 -15.00 -8.35 -17.12
N GLU A 484 -14.85 -9.68 -16.92
CA GLU A 484 -14.90 -10.64 -18.03
C GLU A 484 -16.32 -11.15 -18.32
N GLU A 485 -17.19 -11.26 -17.32
CA GLU A 485 -18.57 -11.71 -17.53
C GLU A 485 -19.46 -10.64 -18.16
N ASP A 486 -19.34 -9.37 -17.78
CA ASP A 486 -20.15 -8.29 -18.38
C ASP A 486 -19.77 -8.02 -19.84
N TYR A 487 -18.52 -8.28 -20.23
CA TYR A 487 -18.09 -8.18 -21.62
C TYR A 487 -18.63 -9.31 -22.51
N MET A 488 -19.14 -10.39 -21.92
CA MET A 488 -19.62 -11.59 -22.61
C MET A 488 -21.13 -11.80 -22.50
N ARG A 489 -21.83 -11.10 -21.58
CA ARG A 489 -23.26 -11.34 -21.27
C ARG A 489 -24.24 -10.40 -21.99
N GLU A 490 -23.82 -9.25 -22.51
CA GLU A 490 -24.71 -8.40 -23.31
C GLU A 490 -24.67 -8.72 -24.81
N GLY A 491 -25.33 -9.84 -25.13
CA GLY A 491 -25.67 -10.19 -26.49
C GLY A 491 -26.81 -11.18 -26.54
N PHE A 492 -28.06 -10.74 -26.37
CA PHE A 492 -29.14 -11.07 -27.31
C PHE A 492 -30.46 -10.32 -27.03
N TYR A 493 -31.02 -9.80 -28.12
CA TYR A 493 -32.42 -9.41 -28.33
C TYR A 493 -33.35 -10.64 -28.35
N SER A 494 -34.52 -10.55 -27.72
CA SER A 494 -35.81 -11.26 -28.00
C SER A 494 -36.52 -11.52 -26.66
N ASP A 495 -37.82 -11.37 -26.40
CA ASP A 495 -39.01 -10.92 -27.13
C ASP A 495 -40.00 -10.54 -26.01
N CYS A 496 -40.62 -9.36 -26.08
CA CYS A 496 -41.88 -9.09 -25.37
C CYS A 496 -42.77 -8.27 -26.30
N GLU A 497 -43.85 -8.93 -26.70
CA GLU A 497 -44.90 -8.47 -27.59
C GLU A 497 -45.66 -7.26 -27.04
N ASP A 498 -46.13 -6.44 -27.97
CA ASP A 498 -47.31 -5.57 -27.94
C ASP A 498 -47.44 -4.50 -26.84
N ILE A 499 -46.84 -3.33 -27.09
CA ILE A 499 -47.42 -2.04 -26.67
C ILE A 499 -47.40 -1.09 -27.87
N GLU A 500 -48.56 -0.84 -28.46
CA GLU A 500 -48.76 0.23 -29.45
C GLU A 500 -48.53 1.61 -28.79
N ILE A 501 -47.50 2.34 -29.24
CA ILE A 501 -47.36 3.78 -29.01
C ILE A 501 -47.36 4.46 -30.39
N PRO A 502 -48.33 5.32 -30.70
CA PRO A 502 -48.43 5.94 -32.01
C PRO A 502 -47.53 7.17 -32.15
N GLY A 503 -46.81 7.22 -33.26
CA GLY A 503 -46.24 8.44 -33.83
C GLY A 503 -44.78 8.66 -33.52
N LEU A 504 -43.93 8.43 -34.53
CA LEU A 504 -42.86 9.34 -34.95
C LEU A 504 -42.30 8.85 -36.30
N ASP A 505 -42.33 9.76 -37.26
CA ASP A 505 -41.98 9.58 -38.66
C ASP A 505 -40.48 9.32 -38.90
N ASP A 506 -40.22 8.68 -40.03
CA ASP A 506 -38.95 8.38 -40.68
C ASP A 506 -37.97 9.57 -40.79
N ALA A 507 -36.69 9.34 -40.48
CA ALA A 507 -35.57 9.70 -41.36
C ALA A 507 -34.21 9.14 -40.86
N ASP A 508 -33.35 8.82 -41.83
CA ASP A 508 -31.93 8.46 -41.76
C ASP A 508 -31.55 7.02 -41.34
N GLN A 509 -31.80 6.07 -42.25
CA GLN A 509 -31.05 4.81 -42.32
C GLN A 509 -29.61 5.06 -42.82
N LEU A 510 -28.62 4.88 -41.95
CA LEU A 510 -27.22 4.68 -42.32
C LEU A 510 -26.91 3.17 -42.34
N ASP A 511 -26.29 2.74 -43.44
CA ASP A 511 -26.02 1.36 -43.84
C ASP A 511 -24.99 0.67 -42.92
N TYR A 512 -25.39 -0.39 -42.21
CA TYR A 512 -24.52 -1.18 -41.32
C TYR A 512 -24.19 -2.55 -41.93
N PRO A 513 -22.91 -3.01 -41.88
CA PRO A 513 -22.51 -4.31 -42.41
C PRO A 513 -23.08 -5.47 -41.58
N THR A 514 -23.79 -6.37 -42.27
CA THR A 514 -24.67 -7.41 -41.72
C THR A 514 -23.98 -8.75 -41.45
N THR A 515 -22.66 -8.86 -41.61
CA THR A 515 -21.98 -10.15 -41.35
C THR A 515 -20.71 -10.04 -40.50
N ALA A 516 -20.55 -11.00 -39.59
CA ALA A 516 -19.40 -11.13 -38.69
C ALA A 516 -18.06 -11.33 -39.44
N ALA A 517 -18.11 -11.82 -40.68
CA ALA A 517 -16.94 -12.04 -41.52
C ALA A 517 -16.30 -10.73 -42.00
N GLU A 518 -17.09 -9.67 -42.22
CA GLU A 518 -16.59 -8.36 -42.67
C GLU A 518 -15.96 -7.56 -41.53
N ARG A 519 -16.42 -7.75 -40.28
CA ARG A 519 -15.84 -7.10 -39.09
C ARG A 519 -14.47 -7.68 -38.72
N LYS A 520 -14.23 -8.97 -38.98
CA LYS A 520 -12.97 -9.66 -38.66
C LYS A 520 -11.81 -9.34 -39.63
N LYS A 521 -12.09 -8.72 -40.78
CA LYS A 521 -11.09 -8.40 -41.80
C LYS A 521 -10.49 -6.98 -41.68
N ARG A 522 -11.00 -6.17 -40.73
CA ARG A 522 -10.56 -4.79 -40.44
C ARG A 522 -9.91 -4.60 -39.07
N ARG A 523 -9.92 -5.63 -38.22
CA ARG A 523 -8.99 -5.80 -37.08
C ARG A 523 -7.76 -6.53 -37.58
#